data_AF-A0A8T3ZIR4-F1
#
_entry.id   AF-A0A8T3ZIR4-F1
#
_cell.length_a   1.000
_cell.length_b   1.000
_cell.length_c   1.000
_cell.angle_alpha   90.00
_cell.angle_beta   90.00
_cell.angle_gamma   90.00
#
_symmetry.space_group_name_H-M   'P 1'
#
loop_
_entity.id
_entity.type
_entity.pdbx_description
1 polymer ?
#
loop_
_entity_poly.entity_id
_entity_poly.type
_entity_poly.pdbx_seq_one_letter_code
_entity_poly.pdbx_strand_id
1 'polypeptide(L)'
;MEKFVCKGCGKCCKDFSVSLGQQEEKIIFHLEDTVSMVLWEWEVGRLKSEAARLNIAFSTKPVTFLYDRKSNASIITSWTMCHDICPFLSGNRCIVYDKRPLVCRMFPLVKSGMFDFIFGRDISLPKTVCESNALGSILKDGSINISDYVTVMHEYYGDVFLAAVQFDMIKYYFANMVKELTEKNIISPIVSPKSLAISRYKDSKPIAFFEFLRAAEIETEENIRRKIELFESLEEASEFVKKFK
;
A
#
# COMPACT_ATOMS: atom_id res chain seq x y z
N MET A 1 18.53 17.06 -14.16
CA MET A 1 17.07 17.09 -13.98
C MET A 1 16.80 17.63 -12.57
N GLU A 2 15.89 18.60 -12.39
CA GLU A 2 15.56 19.08 -11.03
C GLU A 2 14.79 18.00 -10.26
N LYS A 3 15.16 17.78 -8.99
CA LYS A 3 14.52 16.81 -8.11
C LYS A 3 13.06 17.23 -7.84
N PHE A 4 12.16 16.26 -7.76
CA PHE A 4 10.80 16.47 -7.30
C PHE A 4 10.78 17.03 -5.86
N VAL A 5 9.98 18.07 -5.66
CA VAL A 5 9.74 18.67 -4.34
C VAL A 5 8.23 18.85 -4.14
N CYS A 6 7.69 18.27 -3.07
CA CYS A 6 6.31 18.49 -2.68
C CYS A 6 6.10 19.94 -2.24
N LYS A 7 5.18 20.66 -2.89
CA LYS A 7 4.85 22.06 -2.57
C LYS A 7 3.89 22.23 -1.39
N GLY A 8 3.42 21.14 -0.77
CA GLY A 8 2.49 21.19 0.36
C GLY A 8 1.17 21.92 0.06
N CYS A 9 0.68 21.84 -1.19
CA CYS A 9 -0.52 22.59 -1.62
C CYS A 9 -1.85 21.96 -1.19
N GLY A 10 -1.82 20.75 -0.61
CA GLY A 10 -3.00 20.04 -0.12
C GLY A 10 -3.92 19.45 -1.20
N LYS A 11 -3.58 19.54 -2.50
CA LYS A 11 -4.40 18.97 -3.59
C LYS A 11 -4.66 17.48 -3.39
N CYS A 12 -3.62 16.68 -3.13
CA CYS A 12 -3.76 15.26 -2.82
C CYS A 12 -4.53 14.98 -1.52
N CYS A 13 -4.64 15.94 -0.61
CA CYS A 13 -5.45 15.78 0.60
C CYS A 13 -6.94 16.09 0.37
N LYS A 14 -7.29 16.74 -0.75
CA LYS A 14 -8.66 17.08 -1.14
C LYS A 14 -9.23 16.12 -2.18
N ASP A 15 -8.35 15.47 -2.93
CA ASP A 15 -8.70 14.53 -4.00
C ASP A 15 -7.68 13.38 -4.00
N PHE A 16 -7.98 12.35 -3.21
CA PHE A 16 -7.16 11.14 -3.07
C PHE A 16 -7.84 9.89 -3.56
N SER A 17 -9.08 9.96 -4.08
CA SER A 17 -9.80 8.79 -4.57
C SER A 17 -9.02 8.09 -5.69
N VAL A 18 -8.65 6.83 -5.45
CA VAL A 18 -8.00 5.96 -6.43
C VAL A 18 -9.01 4.89 -6.83
N SER A 19 -9.25 4.77 -8.13
CA SER A 19 -9.95 3.60 -8.67
C SER A 19 -9.05 2.39 -8.53
N LEU A 20 -9.52 1.38 -7.80
CA LEU A 20 -8.84 0.10 -7.75
C LEU A 20 -9.08 -0.55 -9.12
N GLY A 21 -8.04 -0.61 -9.95
CA GLY A 21 -8.12 -1.30 -11.23
C GLY A 21 -8.68 -2.71 -11.03
N GLN A 22 -9.42 -3.23 -12.02
CA GLN A 22 -10.07 -4.54 -11.94
C GLN A 22 -9.09 -5.74 -12.01
N GLN A 23 -7.87 -5.61 -11.46
CA GLN A 23 -7.02 -6.79 -11.32
C GLN A 23 -7.69 -7.73 -10.31
N GLU A 24 -8.30 -8.78 -10.84
CA GLU A 24 -8.80 -9.90 -10.06
C GLU A 24 -7.61 -10.66 -9.48
N GLU A 25 -7.15 -10.23 -8.31
CA GLU A 25 -6.38 -11.13 -7.45
C GLU A 25 -7.30 -12.30 -7.10
N LYS A 26 -6.87 -13.52 -7.47
CA LYS A 26 -7.67 -14.73 -7.30
C LYS A 26 -7.87 -15.14 -5.84
N ILE A 27 -7.36 -14.42 -4.84
CA ILE A 27 -7.42 -14.85 -3.44
C ILE A 27 -7.72 -13.66 -2.52
N ILE A 28 -7.17 -12.49 -2.82
CA ILE A 28 -7.42 -11.26 -2.09
C ILE A 28 -8.46 -10.47 -2.86
N PHE A 29 -9.59 -10.21 -2.23
CA PHE A 29 -10.74 -9.55 -2.84
C PHE A 29 -10.90 -8.13 -2.32
N HIS A 30 -11.37 -7.25 -3.19
CA HIS A 30 -11.78 -5.89 -2.83
C HIS A 30 -13.24 -5.86 -2.36
N LEU A 31 -13.51 -5.22 -1.22
CA LEU A 31 -14.85 -4.96 -0.71
C LEU A 31 -15.55 -3.82 -1.44
N GLU A 32 -14.78 -2.90 -2.00
CA GLU A 32 -15.25 -1.68 -2.66
C GLU A 32 -14.46 -1.49 -3.96
N ASP A 33 -15.10 -0.92 -4.99
CA ASP A 33 -14.44 -0.65 -6.27
C ASP A 33 -13.64 0.67 -6.26
N THR A 34 -13.95 1.54 -5.30
CA THR A 34 -13.24 2.82 -5.10
C THR A 34 -12.74 2.91 -3.67
N VAL A 35 -11.51 3.39 -3.51
CA VAL A 35 -10.95 3.69 -2.20
C VAL A 35 -10.29 5.04 -2.21
N SER A 36 -10.28 5.66 -1.04
CA SER A 36 -9.64 6.93 -0.87
C SER A 36 -8.14 6.74 -0.65
N MET A 37 -7.73 5.82 0.23
CA MET A 37 -6.33 5.68 0.60
C MET A 37 -6.05 4.29 1.12
N VAL A 38 -5.14 3.54 0.50
CA VAL A 38 -4.73 2.23 1.03
C VAL A 38 -3.86 2.44 2.26
N LEU A 39 -4.29 1.89 3.40
CA LEU A 39 -3.60 1.93 4.68
C LEU A 39 -3.30 0.51 5.15
N TRP A 40 -2.11 0.30 5.71
CA TRP A 40 -1.76 -0.95 6.37
C TRP A 40 -2.22 -0.98 7.83
N GLU A 41 -2.29 -2.19 8.43
CA GLU A 41 -2.76 -2.41 9.81
C GLU A 41 -2.11 -1.47 10.83
N TRP A 42 -0.77 -1.37 10.79
CA TRP A 42 0.00 -0.53 11.71
C TRP A 42 -0.20 0.96 11.46
N GLU A 43 -0.44 1.36 10.21
CA GLU A 43 -0.71 2.76 9.86
C GLU A 43 -2.08 3.20 10.36
N VAL A 44 -3.07 2.31 10.33
CA VAL A 44 -4.39 2.56 10.93
C VAL A 44 -4.24 2.83 12.42
N GLY A 45 -3.47 2.00 13.14
CA GLY A 45 -3.21 2.19 14.58
C GLY A 45 -2.52 3.53 14.87
N ARG A 46 -1.48 3.86 14.09
CA ARG A 46 -0.75 5.12 14.21
C ARG A 46 -1.64 6.34 13.95
N LEU A 47 -2.41 6.33 12.86
CA LEU A 47 -3.28 7.46 12.49
C LEU A 47 -4.45 7.63 13.47
N LYS A 48 -5.03 6.54 13.99
CA LYS A 48 -6.03 6.62 15.08
C LYS A 48 -5.45 7.29 16.33
N SER A 49 -4.22 6.94 16.69
CA SER A 49 -3.52 7.53 17.85
C SER A 49 -3.26 9.02 17.65
N GLU A 50 -2.83 9.43 16.45
CA GLU A 50 -2.66 10.86 16.13
C GLU A 50 -3.98 11.62 16.09
N ALA A 51 -5.04 11.03 15.55
CA ALA A 51 -6.36 11.63 15.52
C ALA A 51 -6.90 11.86 16.94
N ALA A 52 -6.77 10.87 17.83
CA ALA A 52 -7.16 11.00 19.23
C ALA A 52 -6.36 12.11 19.93
N ARG A 53 -5.04 12.17 19.73
CA ARG A 53 -4.16 13.20 20.29
C ARG A 53 -4.55 14.61 19.82
N LEU A 54 -5.00 14.75 18.58
CA LEU A 54 -5.38 16.03 17.96
C LEU A 54 -6.87 16.35 18.10
N ASN A 55 -7.66 15.49 18.75
CA ASN A 55 -9.11 15.59 18.83
C ASN A 55 -9.80 15.70 17.45
N ILE A 56 -9.37 14.86 16.50
CA ILE A 56 -9.87 14.80 15.13
C ILE A 56 -10.75 13.57 14.97
N ALA A 57 -11.93 13.74 14.35
CA ALA A 57 -12.75 12.61 13.96
C ALA A 57 -12.05 11.81 12.85
N PHE A 58 -11.71 10.56 13.13
CA PHE A 58 -11.02 9.67 12.19
C PHE A 58 -11.68 8.30 12.17
N SER A 59 -11.87 7.77 10.96
CA SER A 59 -12.56 6.51 10.73
C SER A 59 -11.96 5.80 9.53
N THR A 60 -11.96 4.47 9.62
CA THR A 60 -11.38 3.57 8.62
C THR A 60 -12.29 2.38 8.39
N LYS A 61 -12.30 1.82 7.19
CA LYS A 61 -12.97 0.55 6.88
C LYS A 61 -12.01 -0.40 6.15
N PRO A 62 -12.18 -1.73 6.30
CA PRO A 62 -11.46 -2.70 5.48
C PRO A 62 -11.67 -2.46 3.99
N VAL A 63 -10.66 -2.77 3.18
CA VAL A 63 -10.70 -2.68 1.71
C VAL A 63 -10.46 -4.03 1.10
N THR A 64 -9.32 -4.63 1.42
CA THR A 64 -8.93 -5.94 0.87
C THR A 64 -8.95 -6.98 1.96
N PHE A 65 -9.41 -8.17 1.58
CA PHE A 65 -9.45 -9.32 2.48
C PHE A 65 -9.29 -10.61 1.69
N LEU A 66 -8.91 -11.68 2.38
CA LEU A 66 -9.12 -13.05 1.91
C LEU A 66 -9.97 -13.79 2.94
N TYR A 67 -10.80 -14.71 2.49
CA TYR A 67 -11.61 -15.54 3.39
C TYR A 67 -10.99 -16.92 3.52
N ASP A 68 -10.62 -17.31 4.74
CA ASP A 68 -10.08 -18.63 5.07
C ASP A 68 -11.20 -19.59 5.52
N ARG A 69 -11.38 -20.68 4.77
CA ARG A 69 -12.39 -21.70 5.08
C ARG A 69 -12.08 -22.50 6.35
N LYS A 70 -10.80 -22.59 6.76
CA LYS A 70 -10.41 -23.37 7.94
C LYS A 70 -10.78 -22.66 9.23
N SER A 71 -10.38 -21.40 9.37
CA SER A 71 -10.70 -20.58 10.54
C SER A 71 -12.08 -19.92 10.48
N ASN A 72 -12.77 -19.99 9.33
CA ASN A 72 -14.00 -19.24 9.08
C ASN A 72 -13.82 -17.72 9.32
N ALA A 73 -12.65 -17.19 8.99
CA ALA A 73 -12.27 -15.80 9.22
C ALA A 73 -12.05 -15.05 7.91
N SER A 74 -12.42 -13.76 7.90
CA SER A 74 -11.99 -12.82 6.87
C SER A 74 -10.72 -12.12 7.34
N ILE A 75 -9.60 -12.44 6.71
CA ILE A 75 -8.30 -11.86 7.05
C ILE A 75 -8.12 -10.58 6.23
N ILE A 76 -8.10 -9.44 6.91
CA ILE A 76 -8.00 -8.11 6.30
C ILE A 76 -6.54 -7.78 6.00
N THR A 77 -6.25 -7.41 4.76
CA THR A 77 -4.87 -7.06 4.32
C THR A 77 -4.67 -5.56 4.14
N SER A 78 -5.73 -4.78 3.95
CA SER A 78 -5.64 -3.31 3.92
C SER A 78 -6.95 -2.62 4.29
N TRP A 79 -6.84 -1.35 4.63
CA TRP A 79 -7.94 -0.45 5.02
C TRP A 79 -7.95 0.80 4.14
N THR A 80 -9.05 1.54 4.22
CA THR A 80 -9.16 2.90 3.70
C THR A 80 -9.70 3.84 4.74
N MET A 81 -9.32 5.11 4.59
CA MET A 81 -9.90 6.22 5.34
C MET A 81 -11.32 6.54 4.82
N CYS A 82 -12.28 6.70 5.71
CA CYS A 82 -13.68 6.97 5.36
C CYS A 82 -13.98 8.48 5.37
N HIS A 83 -13.25 9.25 4.56
CA HIS A 83 -13.37 10.71 4.51
C HIS A 83 -13.23 11.18 3.06
N ASP A 84 -14.01 12.19 2.66
CA ASP A 84 -13.92 12.81 1.33
C ASP A 84 -12.70 13.74 1.24
N ILE A 85 -12.37 14.40 2.36
CA ILE A 85 -11.19 15.26 2.53
C ILE A 85 -10.35 14.68 3.67
N CYS A 86 -9.02 14.68 3.53
CA CYS A 86 -8.14 14.19 4.58
C CYS A 86 -8.38 14.96 5.89
N PRO A 87 -8.73 14.28 6.99
CA PRO A 87 -9.06 14.92 8.27
C PRO A 87 -7.84 15.57 8.94
N PHE A 88 -6.63 15.28 8.47
CA PHE A 88 -5.40 15.93 8.91
C PHE A 88 -5.00 17.16 8.07
N LEU A 89 -5.86 17.59 7.14
CA LEU A 89 -5.64 18.80 6.35
C LEU A 89 -6.07 20.04 7.13
N SER A 90 -5.13 20.95 7.43
CA SER A 90 -5.43 22.26 8.03
C SER A 90 -4.63 23.36 7.34
N GLY A 91 -5.32 24.41 6.89
CA GLY A 91 -4.68 25.52 6.16
C GLY A 91 -3.89 25.06 4.92
N ASN A 92 -4.44 24.10 4.16
CA ASN A 92 -3.79 23.41 3.03
C ASN A 92 -2.52 22.60 3.36
N ARG A 93 -2.18 22.44 4.65
CA ARG A 93 -1.02 21.66 5.09
C ARG A 93 -1.45 20.43 5.87
N CYS A 94 -0.72 19.35 5.70
CA CYS A 94 -0.91 18.13 6.49
C CYS A 94 -0.27 18.35 7.88
N ILE A 95 -1.07 18.33 8.93
CA ILE A 95 -0.60 18.55 10.31
C ILE A 95 0.10 17.33 10.91
N VAL A 96 0.05 16.18 10.23
CA VAL A 96 0.76 14.95 10.58
C VAL A 96 1.77 14.58 9.48
N TYR A 97 2.36 15.57 8.81
CA TYR A 97 3.20 15.35 7.63
C TYR A 97 4.26 14.26 7.86
N ASP A 98 5.00 14.31 8.97
CA ASP A 98 6.07 13.33 9.25
C ASP A 98 5.56 11.93 9.63
N LYS A 99 4.28 11.82 9.99
CA LYS A 99 3.59 10.56 10.34
C LYS A 99 2.66 10.06 9.24
N ARG A 100 2.69 10.72 8.06
CA ARG A 100 1.83 10.41 6.92
C ARG A 100 2.01 8.95 6.48
N PRO A 101 0.94 8.27 6.05
CA PRO A 101 1.03 6.87 5.62
C PRO A 101 1.88 6.72 4.37
N LEU A 102 2.33 5.50 4.10
CA LEU A 102 3.26 5.17 3.02
C LEU A 102 2.72 5.62 1.65
N VAL A 103 1.43 5.43 1.41
CA VAL A 103 0.74 5.93 0.19
C VAL A 103 0.84 7.45 0.03
N CYS A 104 0.88 8.22 1.12
CA CYS A 104 1.16 9.66 1.07
C CYS A 104 2.65 9.98 0.89
N ARG A 105 3.56 9.13 1.39
CA ARG A 105 5.02 9.28 1.23
C ARG A 105 5.45 9.02 -0.22
N MET A 106 4.78 8.10 -0.91
CA MET A 106 5.07 7.77 -2.31
C MET A 106 4.39 8.71 -3.32
N PHE A 107 3.49 9.59 -2.91
CA PHE A 107 2.86 10.55 -3.81
C PHE A 107 3.92 11.51 -4.41
N PRO A 108 3.94 11.74 -5.75
CA PRO A 108 2.85 11.54 -6.71
C PRO A 108 2.84 10.20 -7.43
N LEU A 109 3.68 9.24 -7.03
CA LEU A 109 3.65 7.87 -7.53
C LEU A 109 2.50 7.10 -6.90
N VAL A 110 1.96 6.14 -7.66
CA VAL A 110 0.94 5.17 -7.19
C VAL A 110 1.47 3.74 -7.13
N LYS A 111 2.64 3.49 -7.73
CA LYS A 111 3.47 2.28 -7.65
C LYS A 111 4.89 2.63 -8.10
N SER A 112 5.87 1.76 -7.80
CA SER A 112 7.26 2.02 -8.22
C SER A 112 7.51 1.71 -9.69
N GLY A 113 6.74 0.80 -10.29
CA GLY A 113 7.01 0.25 -11.62
C GLY A 113 8.19 -0.73 -11.68
N MET A 114 8.98 -0.88 -10.61
CA MET A 114 10.13 -1.79 -10.59
C MET A 114 9.72 -3.25 -10.72
N PHE A 115 8.69 -3.68 -9.98
CA PHE A 115 8.21 -5.06 -10.07
C PHE A 115 7.59 -5.36 -11.42
N ASP A 116 6.96 -4.37 -12.07
CA ASP A 116 6.49 -4.53 -13.45
C ASP A 116 7.68 -4.79 -14.38
N PHE A 117 8.76 -4.00 -14.26
CA PHE A 117 9.99 -4.24 -15.01
C PHE A 117 10.55 -5.64 -14.77
N ILE A 118 10.73 -6.03 -13.51
CA ILE A 118 11.34 -7.32 -13.11
C ILE A 118 10.54 -8.50 -13.66
N PHE A 119 9.22 -8.40 -13.69
CA PHE A 119 8.34 -9.45 -14.22
C PHE A 119 8.05 -9.31 -15.72
N GLY A 120 8.72 -8.40 -16.43
CA GLY A 120 8.54 -8.20 -17.87
C GLY A 120 7.14 -7.69 -18.24
N ARG A 121 6.51 -6.90 -17.36
CA ARG A 121 5.21 -6.24 -17.59
C ARG A 121 5.41 -4.80 -18.02
N ASP A 122 4.44 -4.27 -18.76
CA ASP A 122 4.45 -2.87 -19.17
C ASP A 122 4.42 -1.93 -17.96
N ILE A 123 5.39 -1.02 -17.90
CA ILE A 123 5.43 0.03 -16.89
C ILE A 123 4.37 1.06 -17.26
N SER A 124 3.32 1.12 -16.46
CA SER A 124 2.35 2.22 -16.47
C SER A 124 2.57 3.07 -15.23
N LEU A 125 2.84 4.37 -15.40
CA LEU A 125 2.83 5.34 -14.30
C LEU A 125 1.61 6.24 -14.45
N PRO A 126 0.49 5.94 -13.76
CA PRO A 126 -0.71 6.74 -13.83
C PRO A 126 -0.46 8.20 -13.49
N LYS A 127 -1.13 9.10 -14.22
CA LYS A 127 -1.17 10.51 -13.85
C LYS A 127 -1.91 10.66 -12.53
N THR A 128 -1.46 11.61 -11.71
CA THR A 128 -2.11 11.99 -10.46
C THR A 128 -2.46 13.47 -10.49
N VAL A 129 -3.14 13.95 -9.44
CA VAL A 129 -3.49 15.38 -9.27
C VAL A 129 -2.26 16.29 -9.07
N CYS A 130 -1.04 15.73 -9.04
CA CYS A 130 0.18 16.50 -8.92
C CYS A 130 0.66 17.01 -10.28
N GLU A 131 0.58 18.32 -10.49
CA GLU A 131 1.13 19.00 -11.68
C GLU A 131 2.66 18.90 -11.78
N SER A 132 3.34 18.61 -10.66
CA SER A 132 4.79 18.42 -10.62
C SER A 132 5.23 16.98 -10.93
N ASN A 133 4.32 16.11 -11.38
CA ASN A 133 4.68 14.79 -11.90
C ASN A 133 5.17 14.91 -13.37
N ALA A 134 6.45 15.21 -13.55
CA ALA A 134 7.03 15.47 -14.88
C ALA A 134 7.66 14.24 -15.55
N LEU A 135 7.84 13.11 -14.86
CA LEU A 135 8.57 11.95 -15.41
C LEU A 135 7.77 11.10 -16.41
N GLY A 136 6.44 11.30 -16.51
CA GLY A 136 5.58 10.54 -17.43
C GLY A 136 5.91 10.69 -18.92
N SER A 137 6.80 11.62 -19.30
CA SER A 137 7.32 11.79 -20.66
C SER A 137 8.69 11.17 -20.90
N ILE A 138 9.52 10.95 -19.87
CA ILE A 138 10.92 10.48 -20.03
C ILE A 138 10.99 8.96 -20.23
N LEU A 139 9.99 8.22 -19.78
CA LEU A 139 9.96 6.74 -19.79
C LEU A 139 9.18 6.14 -20.97
N LYS A 140 8.74 6.95 -21.94
CA LYS A 140 7.92 6.48 -23.08
C LYS A 140 8.71 5.86 -24.22
N ASP A 141 10.03 6.05 -24.27
CA ASP A 141 10.88 5.38 -25.25
C ASP A 141 11.26 4.00 -24.71
N GLY A 142 10.74 2.96 -25.34
CA GLY A 142 10.80 1.55 -24.93
C GLY A 142 12.19 0.90 -24.96
N SER A 143 13.26 1.66 -24.74
CA SER A 143 14.65 1.21 -24.74
C SER A 143 15.36 1.35 -23.38
N ILE A 144 14.67 1.79 -22.33
CA ILE A 144 15.31 1.96 -21.02
C ILE A 144 15.46 0.60 -20.31
N ASN A 145 16.68 0.26 -19.89
CA ASN A 145 16.92 -0.92 -19.05
C ASN A 145 16.53 -0.62 -17.58
N ILE A 146 16.49 -1.64 -16.72
CA ILE A 146 16.07 -1.46 -15.32
C ILE A 146 16.99 -0.52 -14.54
N SER A 147 18.28 -0.51 -14.86
CA SER A 147 19.27 0.29 -14.15
C SER A 147 19.08 1.78 -14.44
N ASP A 148 18.91 2.11 -15.72
CA ASP A 148 18.59 3.46 -16.16
C ASP A 148 17.25 3.92 -15.58
N TYR A 149 16.24 3.04 -15.59
CA TYR A 149 14.93 3.32 -14.97
C TYR A 149 15.07 3.68 -13.50
N VAL A 150 15.75 2.82 -12.72
CA VAL A 150 15.94 3.00 -11.28
C VAL A 150 16.74 4.27 -11.00
N THR A 151 17.77 4.55 -11.79
CA THR A 151 18.60 5.74 -11.65
C THR A 151 17.77 7.00 -11.88
N VAL A 152 17.05 7.10 -13.01
CA VAL A 152 16.21 8.25 -13.35
C VAL A 152 15.12 8.47 -12.29
N MET A 153 14.43 7.40 -11.88
CA MET A 153 13.37 7.48 -10.88
C MET A 153 13.92 7.92 -9.52
N HIS A 154 15.05 7.36 -9.08
CA HIS A 154 15.65 7.71 -7.80
C HIS A 154 16.23 9.14 -7.81
N GLU A 155 16.89 9.58 -8.88
CA GLU A 155 17.42 10.94 -9.00
C GLU A 155 16.30 11.99 -8.98
N TYR A 156 15.19 11.72 -9.66
CA TYR A 156 14.06 12.63 -9.68
C TYR A 156 13.26 12.60 -8.37
N TYR A 157 12.81 11.44 -7.93
CA TYR A 157 11.84 11.33 -6.84
C TYR A 157 12.49 11.13 -5.45
N GLY A 158 13.74 10.66 -5.39
CA GLY A 158 14.41 10.33 -4.12
C GLY A 158 13.57 9.41 -3.24
N ASP A 159 13.35 9.81 -1.98
CA ASP A 159 12.59 9.05 -0.99
C ASP A 159 11.15 8.76 -1.40
N VAL A 160 10.56 9.57 -2.30
CA VAL A 160 9.22 9.29 -2.85
C VAL A 160 9.24 7.99 -3.67
N PHE A 161 10.31 7.75 -4.43
CA PHE A 161 10.50 6.50 -5.16
C PHE A 161 10.81 5.35 -4.20
N LEU A 162 11.64 5.56 -3.17
CA LEU A 162 11.89 4.54 -2.15
C LEU A 162 10.60 4.12 -1.42
N ALA A 163 9.73 5.08 -1.09
CA ALA A 163 8.43 4.79 -0.51
C ALA A 163 7.53 3.98 -1.46
N ALA A 164 7.58 4.26 -2.77
CA ALA A 164 6.85 3.49 -3.77
C ALA A 164 7.38 2.05 -3.89
N VAL A 165 8.70 1.87 -3.86
CA VAL A 165 9.33 0.54 -3.86
C VAL A 165 8.95 -0.23 -2.61
N GLN A 166 9.02 0.40 -1.44
CA GLN A 166 8.61 -0.21 -0.18
C GLN A 166 7.14 -0.63 -0.21
N PHE A 167 6.27 0.19 -0.79
CA PHE A 167 4.85 -0.14 -0.93
C PHE A 167 4.62 -1.41 -1.77
N ASP A 168 5.34 -1.53 -2.89
CA ASP A 168 5.29 -2.73 -3.74
C ASP A 168 5.89 -3.96 -3.03
N MET A 169 6.99 -3.79 -2.27
CA MET A 169 7.59 -4.85 -1.46
C MET A 169 6.64 -5.37 -0.39
N ILE A 170 5.91 -4.48 0.30
CA ILE A 170 4.90 -4.86 1.29
C ILE A 170 3.81 -5.68 0.62
N LYS A 171 3.27 -5.22 -0.53
CA LYS A 171 2.28 -5.99 -1.29
C LYS A 171 2.80 -7.39 -1.66
N TYR A 172 4.03 -7.47 -2.12
CA TYR A 172 4.67 -8.73 -2.46
C TYR A 172 4.84 -9.66 -1.24
N TYR A 173 5.20 -9.09 -0.08
CA TYR A 173 5.26 -9.81 1.18
C TYR A 173 3.91 -10.43 1.55
N PHE A 174 2.81 -9.66 1.49
CA PHE A 174 1.47 -10.19 1.78
C PHE A 174 1.10 -11.33 0.83
N ALA A 175 1.32 -11.16 -0.48
CA ALA A 175 1.03 -12.19 -1.48
C ALA A 175 1.83 -13.48 -1.24
N ASN A 176 3.13 -13.36 -0.96
CA ASN A 176 3.99 -14.51 -0.67
C ASN A 176 3.60 -15.20 0.63
N MET A 177 3.31 -14.43 1.68
CA MET A 177 2.87 -15.01 2.95
C MET A 177 1.57 -15.80 2.78
N VAL A 178 0.58 -15.25 2.07
CA VAL A 178 -0.67 -15.99 1.76
C VAL A 178 -0.39 -17.28 0.98
N LYS A 179 0.52 -17.23 0.00
CA LYS A 179 0.94 -18.41 -0.75
C LYS A 179 1.58 -19.46 0.17
N GLU A 180 2.56 -19.08 0.98
CA GLU A 180 3.25 -19.98 1.91
C GLU A 180 2.28 -20.62 2.91
N LEU A 181 1.36 -19.84 3.48
CA LEU A 181 0.36 -20.34 4.42
C LEU A 181 -0.60 -21.32 3.75
N THR A 182 -0.90 -21.12 2.47
CA THR A 182 -1.73 -22.05 1.70
C THR A 182 -0.97 -23.34 1.39
N GLU A 183 0.30 -23.25 0.97
CA GLU A 183 1.16 -24.41 0.67
C GLU A 183 1.44 -25.26 1.92
N LYS A 184 1.62 -24.61 3.08
CA LYS A 184 1.75 -25.27 4.39
C LYS A 184 0.41 -25.77 4.94
N ASN A 185 -0.69 -25.59 4.21
CA ASN A 185 -2.05 -25.97 4.61
C ASN A 185 -2.44 -25.35 5.97
N ILE A 186 -1.97 -24.14 6.28
CA ILE A 186 -2.34 -23.38 7.48
C ILE A 186 -3.67 -22.67 7.23
N ILE A 187 -3.84 -22.07 6.04
CA ILE A 187 -5.10 -21.49 5.56
C ILE A 187 -5.64 -22.25 4.36
N SER A 188 -6.93 -22.09 4.08
CA SER A 188 -7.60 -22.58 2.88
C SER A 188 -8.46 -21.47 2.26
N PRO A 189 -7.85 -20.55 1.50
CA PRO A 189 -8.55 -19.39 0.95
C PRO A 189 -9.61 -19.78 -0.07
N ILE A 190 -10.68 -18.98 -0.16
CA ILE A 190 -11.55 -18.97 -1.34
C ILE A 190 -10.80 -18.33 -2.50
N VAL A 191 -10.88 -18.97 -3.67
CA VAL A 191 -10.20 -18.50 -4.88
C VAL A 191 -11.17 -17.76 -5.83
N SER A 192 -12.38 -18.27 -6.00
CA SER A 192 -13.42 -17.61 -6.79
C SER A 192 -14.79 -18.23 -6.48
N PRO A 193 -15.90 -17.56 -6.84
CA PRO A 193 -15.99 -16.18 -7.33
C PRO A 193 -15.90 -15.13 -6.20
N LYS A 194 -15.58 -13.87 -6.56
CA LYS A 194 -15.57 -12.71 -5.62
C LYS A 194 -16.88 -12.59 -4.84
N SER A 195 -18.02 -12.85 -5.50
CA SER A 195 -19.34 -12.81 -4.87
C SER A 195 -19.48 -13.80 -3.70
N LEU A 196 -18.89 -15.00 -3.81
CA LEU A 196 -18.88 -15.97 -2.73
C LEU A 196 -18.03 -15.47 -1.55
N ALA A 197 -16.84 -14.93 -1.82
CA ALA A 197 -15.98 -14.37 -0.78
C ALA A 197 -16.65 -13.21 -0.04
N ILE A 198 -17.33 -12.30 -0.77
CA ILE A 198 -18.09 -11.19 -0.17
C ILE A 198 -19.24 -11.69 0.68
N SER A 199 -19.97 -12.71 0.22
CA SER A 199 -21.04 -13.32 1.02
C SER A 199 -20.50 -13.84 2.35
N ARG A 200 -19.40 -14.60 2.30
CA ARG A 200 -18.73 -15.14 3.50
C ARG A 200 -18.16 -14.06 4.42
N TYR A 201 -17.69 -12.96 3.86
CA TYR A 201 -17.22 -11.83 4.65
C TYR A 201 -18.29 -11.25 5.57
N LYS A 202 -19.55 -11.21 5.12
CA LYS A 202 -20.67 -10.69 5.92
C LYS A 202 -20.99 -11.56 7.14
N ASP A 203 -20.71 -12.86 7.03
CA ASP A 203 -21.02 -13.87 8.05
C ASP A 203 -19.82 -14.19 8.94
N SER A 204 -18.65 -13.61 8.68
CA SER A 204 -17.41 -13.91 9.40
C SER A 204 -16.99 -12.78 10.33
N LYS A 205 -16.15 -13.11 11.32
CA LYS A 205 -15.47 -12.10 12.12
C LYS A 205 -14.22 -11.65 11.35
N PRO A 206 -14.10 -10.37 10.96
CA PRO A 206 -12.89 -9.87 10.35
C PRO A 206 -11.75 -9.83 11.38
N ILE A 207 -10.55 -10.21 10.94
CA ILE A 207 -9.31 -10.19 11.73
C ILE A 207 -8.21 -9.52 10.91
N ALA A 208 -7.40 -8.67 11.53
CA ALA A 208 -6.29 -8.05 10.83
C ALA A 208 -5.20 -9.08 10.50
N PHE A 209 -4.44 -8.88 9.42
CA PHE A 209 -3.48 -9.89 8.97
C PHE A 209 -2.41 -10.25 10.02
N PHE A 210 -1.80 -9.27 10.68
CA PHE A 210 -0.80 -9.57 11.72
C PHE A 210 -1.45 -10.09 12.99
N GLU A 211 -2.67 -9.65 13.31
CA GLU A 211 -3.47 -10.27 14.37
C GLU A 211 -3.71 -11.76 14.10
N PHE A 212 -4.04 -12.12 12.86
CA PHE A 212 -4.17 -13.51 12.44
C PHE A 212 -2.86 -14.29 12.59
N LEU A 213 -1.73 -13.74 12.13
CA LEU A 213 -0.43 -14.43 12.27
C LEU A 213 -0.07 -14.70 13.74
N ARG A 214 -0.39 -13.79 14.65
CA ARG A 214 -0.19 -13.98 16.09
C ARG A 214 -1.13 -15.04 16.66
N ALA A 215 -2.42 -14.92 16.37
CA ALA A 215 -3.43 -15.84 16.89
C ALA A 215 -3.20 -17.29 16.43
N ALA A 216 -2.61 -17.47 15.24
CA ALA A 216 -2.26 -18.77 14.69
C ALA A 216 -0.83 -19.22 15.06
N GLU A 217 -0.12 -18.50 15.93
CA GLU A 217 1.26 -18.80 16.37
C GLU A 217 2.27 -18.94 15.21
N ILE A 218 2.00 -18.25 14.09
CA ILE A 218 2.86 -18.25 12.89
C ILE A 218 4.01 -17.25 13.08
N GLU A 219 3.72 -16.11 13.71
CA GLU A 219 4.68 -15.06 14.00
C GLU A 219 4.55 -14.58 15.44
N THR A 220 5.69 -14.27 16.04
CA THR A 220 5.74 -13.65 17.37
C THR A 220 5.47 -12.14 17.27
N GLU A 221 5.04 -11.54 18.38
CA GLU A 221 4.88 -10.08 18.46
C GLU A 221 6.19 -9.34 18.15
N GLU A 222 7.32 -9.88 18.60
CA GLU A 222 8.64 -9.30 18.33
C GLU A 222 8.99 -9.31 16.84
N ASN A 223 8.73 -10.43 16.14
CA ASN A 223 8.97 -10.54 14.70
C ASN A 223 8.07 -9.58 13.91
N ILE A 224 6.78 -9.49 14.29
CA ILE A 224 5.84 -8.56 13.65
C ILE A 224 6.28 -7.11 13.85
N ARG A 225 6.67 -6.73 15.07
CA ARG A 225 7.17 -5.39 15.36
C ARG A 225 8.40 -5.08 14.50
N ARG A 226 9.38 -5.98 14.45
CA ARG A 226 10.58 -5.81 13.63
C ARG A 226 10.25 -5.68 12.14
N LYS A 227 9.29 -6.47 11.63
CA LYS A 227 8.83 -6.35 10.23
C LYS A 227 8.18 -5.00 9.95
N ILE A 228 7.33 -4.52 10.86
CA ILE A 228 6.72 -3.19 10.74
C ILE A 228 7.78 -2.10 10.75
N GLU A 229 8.77 -2.18 11.63
CA GLU A 229 9.90 -1.22 11.69
C GLU A 229 10.66 -1.18 10.35
N LEU A 230 10.94 -2.34 9.75
CA LEU A 230 11.55 -2.43 8.41
C LEU A 230 10.67 -1.81 7.33
N PHE A 231 9.36 -2.07 7.37
CA PHE A 231 8.41 -1.48 6.42
C PHE A 231 8.31 0.05 6.54
N GLU A 232 8.53 0.60 7.72
CA GLU A 232 8.48 2.04 7.96
C GLU A 232 9.78 2.77 7.61
N SER A 233 10.94 2.11 7.78
CA SER A 233 12.27 2.72 7.64
C SER A 233 12.70 3.00 6.20
N LEU A 234 12.11 2.31 5.21
CA LEU A 234 12.55 2.28 3.80
C LEU A 234 13.94 1.67 3.58
N GLU A 235 14.54 1.04 4.59
CA GLU A 235 15.88 0.46 4.51
C GLU A 235 15.93 -0.66 3.46
N GLU A 236 14.94 -1.56 3.48
CA GLU A 236 14.85 -2.65 2.50
C GLU A 236 14.68 -2.12 1.07
N ALA A 237 13.84 -1.11 0.87
CA ALA A 237 13.67 -0.46 -0.42
C ALA A 237 14.95 0.21 -0.91
N SER A 238 15.70 0.86 -0.02
CA SER A 238 17.00 1.47 -0.33
C SER A 238 18.02 0.41 -0.76
N GLU A 239 18.17 -0.66 0.02
CA GLU A 239 19.09 -1.76 -0.31
C GLU A 239 18.67 -2.49 -1.60
N PHE A 240 17.38 -2.64 -1.84
CA PHE A 240 16.87 -3.22 -3.07
C PHE A 240 17.20 -2.35 -4.28
N VAL A 241 16.94 -1.04 -4.21
CA VAL A 241 17.26 -0.08 -5.28
C VAL A 241 18.75 -0.04 -5.60
N LYS A 242 19.64 -0.15 -4.60
CA LYS A 242 21.09 -0.18 -4.81
C LYS A 242 21.56 -1.36 -5.67
N LYS A 243 20.84 -2.49 -5.69
CA LYS A 243 21.21 -3.67 -6.52
C LYS A 243 21.03 -3.45 -8.01
N PHE A 244 20.30 -2.40 -8.40
CA PHE A 244 20.00 -2.07 -9.79
C PHE A 244 20.69 -0.77 -10.25
N LYS A 245 21.43 -0.10 -9.37
CA LYS A 245 22.30 1.03 -9.74
C LYS A 245 23.69 0.52 -10.06
#